data_AF-A0A2Z6PAG4-F1
#
_entry.id   AF-A0A2Z6PAG4-F1
#
_cell.length_a   1.000
_cell.length_b   1.000
_cell.length_c   1.000
_cell.angle_alpha   90.00
_cell.angle_beta   90.00
_cell.angle_gamma   90.00
#
_symmetry.space_group_name_H-M   'P 1'
#
loop_
_entity.id
_entity.type
_entity.pdbx_description
1 polymer ?
#
loop_
_entity_poly.entity_id
_entity_poly.type
_entity_poly.pdbx_seq_one_letter_code
_entity_poly.pdbx_strand_id
1 'polypeptide(L)'
;MRDVKTKGIWVWGTPIEVDIDGVRTSVLYLDTEGFESVGKSNVYDDRIFALATVMSSVLIYNLPETGNDVAFEPAKLLWLIQRDFLRSVLKVSVV
;
A
#
# COMPACT_ATOMS: atom_id res chain seq x y z
N MET A 1 7.32 -23.14 3.70
CA MET A 1 7.87 -21.77 3.54
C MET A 1 7.04 -21.10 2.47
N ARG A 2 6.49 -19.90 2.70
CA ARG A 2 5.72 -19.19 1.66
C ARG A 2 6.72 -18.55 0.70
N ASP A 3 6.72 -18.97 -0.55
CA ASP A 3 7.54 -18.34 -1.59
C ASP A 3 6.79 -17.13 -2.15
N VAL A 4 7.44 -15.97 -2.16
CA VAL A 4 6.93 -14.78 -2.84
C VAL A 4 6.91 -15.00 -4.36
N LYS A 5 5.76 -14.73 -4.98
CA LYS A 5 5.56 -14.95 -6.43
C LYS A 5 5.63 -13.64 -7.21
N THR A 6 5.00 -12.58 -6.73
CA THR A 6 5.13 -11.24 -7.30
C THR A 6 6.52 -10.70 -7.05
N LYS A 7 7.12 -10.07 -8.06
CA LYS A 7 8.43 -9.40 -7.97
C LYS A 7 8.28 -7.92 -8.33
N GLY A 8 8.68 -7.04 -7.41
CA GLY A 8 8.51 -5.59 -7.55
C GLY A 8 7.07 -5.11 -7.39
N ILE A 9 6.67 -4.13 -8.21
CA ILE A 9 5.30 -3.56 -8.24
C ILE A 9 4.73 -3.75 -9.64
N TRP A 10 3.53 -4.29 -9.70
CA TRP A 10 2.76 -4.52 -10.92
C TRP A 10 1.56 -3.59 -10.96
N VAL A 11 1.27 -3.03 -12.12
CA VAL A 11 0.12 -2.15 -12.34
C VAL A 11 -0.84 -2.81 -13.31
N TRP A 12 -2.13 -2.79 -12.99
CA TRP A 12 -3.14 -3.26 -13.93
C TRP A 12 -3.18 -2.36 -15.18
N GLY A 13 -3.13 -2.99 -16.36
CA GLY A 13 -2.86 -2.28 -17.61
C GLY A 13 -4.01 -1.40 -18.15
N THR A 14 -5.21 -1.52 -17.60
CA THR A 14 -6.36 -0.69 -18.01
C THR A 14 -7.07 -0.15 -16.79
N PRO A 15 -6.96 1.15 -16.49
CA PRO A 15 -7.64 1.74 -15.34
C PRO A 15 -9.15 1.55 -15.42
N ILE A 16 -9.79 1.45 -14.25
CA ILE A 16 -11.25 1.41 -14.15
C ILE A 16 -11.75 2.83 -13.90
N GLU A 17 -12.61 3.30 -14.77
CA GLU A 17 -13.27 4.59 -14.62
C GLU A 17 -14.48 4.45 -13.69
N VAL A 18 -14.50 5.22 -12.60
CA VAL A 18 -15.60 5.25 -11.63
C VAL A 18 -16.01 6.68 -11.33
N ASP A 19 -17.27 6.89 -10.96
CA ASP A 19 -17.75 8.18 -10.44
C ASP A 19 -17.66 8.15 -8.91
N ILE A 20 -16.87 9.05 -8.33
CA ILE A 20 -16.74 9.23 -6.88
C ILE A 20 -17.16 10.66 -6.57
N ASP A 21 -18.28 10.82 -5.88
CA ASP A 21 -18.84 12.11 -5.48
C ASP A 21 -19.06 13.11 -6.64
N GLY A 22 -19.45 12.61 -7.82
CA GLY A 22 -19.68 13.41 -9.02
C GLY A 22 -18.41 13.71 -9.82
N VAL A 23 -17.28 13.12 -9.43
CA VAL A 23 -15.99 13.27 -10.11
C VAL A 23 -15.60 11.95 -10.76
N ARG A 24 -15.48 11.98 -12.10
CA ARG A 24 -14.94 10.84 -12.86
C ARG A 24 -13.48 10.62 -12.49
N THR A 25 -13.20 9.44 -11.93
CA THR A 25 -11.93 9.06 -11.34
C THR A 25 -11.42 7.77 -11.98
N SER A 26 -10.15 7.78 -12.39
CA SER A 26 -9.45 6.61 -12.89
C SER A 26 -8.83 5.83 -11.73
N VAL A 27 -9.30 4.60 -11.49
CA VAL A 27 -8.79 3.69 -10.46
C VAL A 27 -7.75 2.75 -11.06
N LEU A 28 -6.56 2.77 -10.48
CA LEU A 28 -5.43 1.89 -10.80
C LEU A 28 -5.24 0.86 -9.69
N TYR A 29 -5.04 -0.41 -10.06
CA TYR A 29 -4.67 -1.46 -9.11
C TYR A 29 -3.16 -1.69 -9.15
N LEU A 30 -2.57 -1.76 -7.96
CA LEU A 30 -1.16 -2.07 -7.74
C LEU A 30 -1.08 -3.40 -6.98
N ASP A 31 -0.32 -4.36 -7.50
CA ASP A 31 0.08 -5.59 -6.79
C ASP A 31 1.56 -5.52 -6.46
N THR A 32 1.93 -5.86 -5.22
CA THR A 32 3.29 -5.67 -4.70
C THR A 32 3.88 -6.97 -4.22
N GLU A 33 5.18 -7.16 -4.44
CA GLU A 33 5.95 -8.19 -3.75
C GLU A 33 5.78 -8.05 -2.22
N GLY A 34 5.46 -9.16 -1.57
CA GLY A 34 5.25 -9.22 -0.12
C GLY A 34 6.55 -9.46 0.66
N PHE A 35 6.54 -9.14 1.95
CA PHE A 35 7.68 -9.37 2.84
C PHE A 35 8.00 -10.86 2.98
N GLU A 36 9.29 -11.22 2.92
CA GLU A 36 9.72 -12.62 3.09
C GLU A 36 9.62 -13.12 4.55
N SER A 37 9.40 -12.24 5.54
CA SER A 37 8.98 -12.56 6.92
C SER A 37 8.70 -11.27 7.70
N VAL A 38 7.69 -11.26 8.58
CA VAL A 38 7.52 -10.20 9.60
C VAL A 38 8.81 -10.14 10.43
N GLY A 39 9.48 -8.99 10.47
CA GLY A 39 10.70 -8.78 11.26
C GLY A 39 12.04 -9.11 10.57
N LYS A 40 12.04 -9.53 9.29
CA LYS A 40 13.26 -9.58 8.47
C LYS A 40 13.18 -8.48 7.41
N SER A 41 13.57 -7.25 7.78
CA SER A 41 13.69 -6.16 6.82
C SER A 41 14.91 -6.41 5.94
N ASN A 42 14.66 -6.71 4.66
CA ASN A 42 15.62 -6.41 3.62
C ASN A 42 15.34 -4.97 3.17
N VAL A 43 16.38 -4.15 3.00
CA VAL A 43 16.28 -2.79 2.46
C VAL A 43 15.50 -2.75 1.13
N TYR A 44 15.51 -3.85 0.39
CA TYR A 44 14.71 -4.01 -0.83
C TYR A 44 13.19 -4.01 -0.57
N ASP A 45 12.70 -4.82 0.37
CA ASP A 45 11.26 -4.92 0.68
C ASP A 45 10.73 -3.58 1.23
N ASP A 46 11.52 -2.92 2.07
CA ASP A 46 11.18 -1.59 2.62
C ASP A 46 11.00 -0.54 1.51
N ARG A 47 11.81 -0.63 0.44
CA ARG A 47 11.69 0.29 -0.71
C ARG A 47 10.45 0.02 -1.55
N ILE A 48 10.12 -1.24 -1.79
CA ILE A 48 8.87 -1.62 -2.49
C ILE A 48 7.67 -1.09 -1.70
N PHE A 49 7.68 -1.32 -0.40
CA PHE A 49 6.62 -0.89 0.50
C PHE A 49 6.48 0.64 0.55
N ALA A 50 7.59 1.37 0.72
CA ALA A 50 7.58 2.83 0.75
C ALA A 50 7.09 3.43 -0.58
N LEU A 51 7.52 2.86 -1.72
CA LEU A 51 7.08 3.34 -3.03
C LEU A 51 5.59 3.07 -3.25
N ALA A 52 5.11 1.86 -2.96
CA ALA A 52 3.69 1.50 -3.08
C ALA A 52 2.81 2.42 -2.20
N THR A 53 3.28 2.72 -0.98
CA THR A 53 2.62 3.63 -0.05
C THR A 53 2.40 5.01 -0.65
N VAL A 54 3.45 5.63 -1.20
CA VAL A 54 3.40 6.99 -1.76
C VAL A 54 2.59 7.03 -3.06
N MET A 55 2.64 5.97 -3.87
CA MET A 55 1.88 5.88 -5.12
C MET A 55 0.38 5.63 -4.90
N SER A 56 0.01 4.98 -3.80
CA SER A 56 -1.38 4.61 -3.53
C SER A 56 -2.14 5.71 -2.78
N SER A 57 -3.37 5.98 -3.21
CA SER A 57 -4.34 6.77 -2.43
C SER A 57 -4.98 5.94 -1.31
N VAL A 58 -5.03 4.62 -1.49
CA VAL A 58 -5.51 3.65 -0.51
C VAL A 58 -4.54 2.46 -0.54
N LEU A 59 -3.94 2.13 0.60
CA LEU A 59 -3.07 0.96 0.74
C LEU A 59 -3.77 -0.13 1.55
N ILE A 60 -3.85 -1.33 0.98
CA ILE A 60 -4.35 -2.51 1.69
C ILE A 60 -3.14 -3.26 2.24
N TYR A 61 -2.92 -3.14 3.54
CA TYR A 61 -1.84 -3.87 4.20
C TYR A 61 -2.31 -5.27 4.61
N ASN A 62 -1.91 -6.29 3.83
CA ASN A 62 -2.33 -7.66 4.04
C ASN A 62 -1.52 -8.33 5.17
N LEU A 63 -2.13 -8.48 6.35
CA LEU A 63 -1.53 -9.11 7.53
C LEU A 63 -1.80 -10.62 7.56
N PRO A 64 -0.85 -11.45 8.03
CA PRO A 64 -1.13 -12.85 8.31
C PRO A 64 -2.16 -12.99 9.45
N GLU A 65 -2.98 -14.04 9.39
CA GLU A 65 -4.08 -14.33 10.32
C GLU A 65 -3.69 -14.30 11.80
N THR A 66 -2.44 -14.65 12.12
CA THR A 66 -1.84 -14.45 13.44
C THR A 66 -1.18 -13.08 13.49
N GLY A 67 -2.01 -12.03 13.59
CA GLY A 67 -1.54 -10.65 13.71
C GLY A 67 -0.67 -10.51 14.96
N ASN A 68 0.64 -10.57 14.80
CA ASN A 68 1.58 -10.28 15.88
C ASN A 68 1.64 -8.76 16.08
N ASP A 69 1.63 -8.30 17.34
CA ASP A 69 1.71 -6.87 17.74
C ASP A 69 2.82 -6.10 17.01
N VAL A 70 3.92 -6.79 16.68
CA VAL A 70 5.08 -6.26 15.95
C VAL A 70 4.73 -5.72 14.55
N ALA A 71 3.64 -6.19 13.93
CA ALA A 71 3.19 -5.73 12.62
C ALA A 71 2.25 -4.52 12.66
N PHE A 72 1.71 -4.17 13.84
CA PHE A 72 0.76 -3.07 14.00
C PHE A 72 1.43 -1.70 14.12
N GLU A 73 2.62 -1.62 14.74
CA GLU A 73 3.37 -0.37 14.85
C GLU A 73 3.78 0.21 13.48
N PRO A 74 4.35 -0.58 12.55
CA PRO A 74 4.61 -0.11 11.18
C PRO A 74 3.33 0.30 10.44
N ALA A 75 2.24 -0.44 10.61
CA ALA A 75 0.96 -0.15 9.96
C ALA A 75 0.34 1.17 10.46
N LYS A 76 0.52 1.50 11.74
CA LYS A 76 0.05 2.76 12.32
C LYS A 76 0.87 3.96 11.84
N LEU A 77 2.19 3.83 11.81
CA LEU A 77 3.07 4.85 11.25
C LEU A 77 2.77 5.10 9.76
N LEU A 78 2.56 4.02 9.01
CA LEU A 78 2.15 4.04 7.62
C LEU A 78 0.83 4.81 7.42
N TRP A 79 -0.18 4.52 8.24
CA TRP A 79 -1.45 5.24 8.18
C TRP A 79 -1.26 6.75 8.42
N LEU A 80 -0.42 7.13 9.38
CA LEU A 80 -0.11 8.55 9.63
C LEU A 80 0.59 9.19 8.42
N ILE A 81 1.59 8.52 7.84
CA ILE A 81 2.31 9.01 6.66
C ILE A 81 1.37 9.17 5.47
N GLN A 82 0.56 8.15 5.17
CA GLN A 82 -0.41 8.24 4.08
C GLN A 82 -1.45 9.32 4.34
N ARG A 83 -2.04 9.36 5.53
CA ARG A 83 -3.03 10.37 5.89
C ARG A 83 -2.49 11.78 5.71
N ASP A 84 -1.31 12.04 6.24
CA ASP A 84 -0.73 13.39 6.24
C ASP A 84 -0.23 13.76 4.84
N PHE A 85 0.34 12.83 4.08
CA PHE A 85 0.73 13.04 2.68
C PHE A 85 -0.49 13.30 1.78
N LEU A 86 -1.52 12.46 1.85
CA LEU A 86 -2.72 12.58 1.00
C LEU A 86 -3.53 13.84 1.33
N ARG A 87 -3.62 14.21 2.61
CA ARG A 87 -4.32 15.44 3.03
C ARG A 87 -3.56 16.71 2.68
N SER A 88 -2.24 16.73 2.84
CA SER A 88 -1.43 17.94 2.63
C SER A 88 -1.06 18.18 1.17
N VAL A 89 -0.75 17.13 0.41
CA VAL A 89 -0.22 17.23 -0.95
C VAL A 89 -1.32 17.06 -2.00
N LEU A 90 -2.14 16.03 -1.88
CA LEU A 90 -3.14 15.69 -2.89
C LEU A 90 -4.54 16.26 -2.60
N LYS A 91 -4.75 16.87 -1.43
CA LYS A 91 -6.06 17.38 -0.96
C LYS A 91 -7.17 16.32 -1.07
N VAL A 92 -6.84 15.05 -0.92
CA VAL A 92 -7.80 13.95 -0.97
C VAL A 92 -8.42 13.79 0.42
N SER A 93 -9.75 13.76 0.48
CA SER A 93 -10.47 13.41 1.70
C SER A 93 -10.23 11.94 2.01
N VAL A 94 -9.45 11.68 3.06
CA VAL A 94 -9.27 10.32 3.60
C VAL A 94 -10.51 10.01 4.45
N VAL A 95 -11.31 9.03 4.02
CA VAL A 95 -12.46 8.48 4.78
C VAL A 95 -11.96 7.69 5.98
#